data_AF-A0A222FIF1-F1
#
_entry.id   AF-A0A222FIF1-F1
#
_cell.length_a   1.000
_cell.length_b   1.000
_cell.length_c   1.000
_cell.angle_alpha   90.00
_cell.angle_beta   90.00
_cell.angle_gamma   90.00
#
_symmetry.space_group_name_H-M   'P 1'
#
loop_
_entity.id
_entity.type
_entity.pdbx_description
1 polymer ?
#
loop_
_entity_poly.entity_id
_entity_poly.type
_entity_poly.pdbx_seq_one_letter_code
_entity_poly.pdbx_strand_id
1 'polypeptide(L)'
;MVRITSLALLASVILATSAQAEDKVCFYQDAEYRGTEWCYGVEQVSWVGSAVNDKTSSIKTYGNAYVDIFEHSQYRGQQARIMANTYRMDDLNDGISSFTVGVRDSNDFACLFEHPGFRGTPHCLQAGQQQTDLDRVALGRNKASSVMVIGDAAVDVFQYPNLRTDKAHSRLRRSSSNLEVRPGGWLEDDIDSMRVVREARDGGEIAIDILDALNAKAPVNQANVLTSHNAYNSTAYFSGQLIPGPNQRRALVEQLQLGIRSMELDIRAANGWTKVCHSVDCNTNNVTSLRRMLGEIDSWLKGADDNDVVFIYLEDGIDGDTAGYQRLQQDIAWLGDIVYTPGSCQSQPQLSMQQLLANGQRIFFYKDGGNSGCESLPQVLINFESSVAVADINVYESFFSATRFRRAYECDNYFCNNTLTADEALIALENGLNAVGMDMLEEQNLDGAGQRLNRQLWAIDPQDTQQAYAEGRSARMTFFGTRYLALSWDEARPYACRNHAGDWQVTQTTGTLDLGMQACDSEYPGYVFDTPLSAYEAKKLRQVMTSGSDIHVNFGVEQGRWQAGKWGELSAR
;
A
#
# COMPACT_ATOMS: atom_id res chain seq x y z
N MET A 1 -33.07 -44.98 35.74
CA MET A 1 -32.27 -45.08 34.49
C MET A 1 -32.76 -44.01 33.53
N VAL A 2 -32.09 -42.87 33.48
CA VAL A 2 -32.35 -41.80 32.49
C VAL A 2 -31.07 -41.71 31.66
N ARG A 3 -31.15 -42.10 30.38
CA ARG A 3 -30.05 -41.98 29.43
C ARG A 3 -30.08 -40.57 28.85
N ILE A 4 -29.04 -39.79 29.16
CA ILE A 4 -28.72 -38.54 28.47
C ILE A 4 -27.93 -38.94 27.23
N THR A 5 -28.50 -38.70 26.05
CA THR A 5 -27.81 -38.82 24.76
C THR A 5 -27.03 -37.53 24.50
N SER A 6 -25.71 -37.63 24.52
CA SER A 6 -24.80 -36.57 24.12
C SER A 6 -24.88 -36.36 22.60
N LEU A 7 -25.27 -35.15 22.18
CA LEU A 7 -25.14 -34.69 20.79
C LEU A 7 -23.69 -34.22 20.60
N ALA A 8 -22.92 -34.94 19.78
CA ALA A 8 -21.60 -34.49 19.35
C ALA A 8 -21.77 -33.41 18.27
N LEU A 9 -21.34 -32.18 18.59
CA LEU A 9 -21.26 -31.09 17.64
C LEU A 9 -20.02 -31.32 16.75
N LEU A 10 -20.22 -31.73 15.49
CA LEU A 10 -19.14 -31.70 14.50
C LEU A 10 -18.89 -30.24 14.11
N ALA A 11 -17.74 -29.70 14.55
CA ALA A 11 -17.22 -28.46 14.03
C ALA A 11 -16.68 -28.70 12.62
N SER A 12 -17.39 -28.21 11.60
CA SER A 12 -16.89 -28.16 10.23
C SER A 12 -15.80 -27.10 10.15
N VAL A 13 -14.54 -27.54 10.10
CA VAL A 13 -13.43 -26.66 9.71
C VAL A 13 -13.60 -26.39 8.21
N ILE A 14 -14.15 -25.23 7.88
CA ILE A 14 -14.12 -24.69 6.52
C ILE A 14 -12.68 -24.19 6.32
N LEU A 15 -11.87 -24.98 5.61
CA LEU A 15 -10.64 -24.48 5.03
C LEU A 15 -11.04 -23.45 3.98
N ALA A 16 -10.94 -22.16 4.33
CA ALA A 16 -10.99 -21.07 3.37
C ALA A 16 -9.73 -21.19 2.50
N THR A 17 -9.86 -21.86 1.35
CA THR A 17 -8.88 -21.68 0.27
C THR A 17 -9.01 -20.23 -0.17
N SER A 18 -8.01 -19.39 0.11
CA SER A 18 -7.91 -18.09 -0.52
C SER A 18 -8.02 -18.29 -2.03
N ALA A 19 -9.04 -17.72 -2.65
CA ALA A 19 -9.15 -17.72 -4.10
C ALA A 19 -8.01 -16.83 -4.60
N GLN A 20 -6.87 -17.44 -4.95
CA GLN A 20 -5.78 -16.71 -5.58
C GLN A 20 -6.34 -16.06 -6.85
N ALA A 21 -6.10 -14.76 -7.02
CA ALA A 21 -6.60 -14.02 -8.18
C ALA A 21 -6.19 -14.77 -9.46
N GLU A 22 -7.17 -15.01 -10.34
CA GLU A 22 -6.94 -15.70 -11.61
C GLU A 22 -5.88 -14.98 -12.45
N ASP A 23 -4.87 -15.72 -12.91
CA ASP A 23 -3.83 -15.19 -13.80
C ASP A 23 -4.41 -14.97 -15.20
N LYS A 24 -4.68 -13.69 -15.54
CA LYS A 24 -5.20 -13.28 -16.84
C LYS A 24 -4.79 -11.86 -17.21
N VAL A 25 -5.00 -11.50 -18.46
CA VAL A 25 -4.79 -10.15 -18.98
C VAL A 25 -6.03 -9.70 -19.73
N CYS A 26 -6.47 -8.47 -19.49
CA CYS A 26 -7.58 -7.85 -20.21
C CYS A 26 -7.07 -6.68 -21.05
N PHE A 27 -7.39 -6.73 -22.34
CA PHE A 27 -7.13 -5.69 -23.33
C PHE A 27 -8.38 -4.82 -23.47
N TYR A 28 -8.18 -3.52 -23.55
CA TYR A 28 -9.27 -2.55 -23.65
C TYR A 28 -9.15 -1.73 -24.92
N GLN A 29 -10.30 -1.53 -25.57
CA GLN A 29 -10.37 -0.79 -26.81
C GLN A 29 -9.89 0.66 -26.67
N ASP A 30 -10.23 1.30 -25.57
CA ASP A 30 -9.88 2.70 -25.32
C ASP A 30 -8.89 2.82 -24.15
N ALA A 31 -8.21 3.96 -24.07
CA ALA A 31 -7.38 4.31 -22.92
C ALA A 31 -8.21 4.39 -21.62
N GLU A 32 -7.54 4.27 -20.48
CA GLU A 32 -8.10 4.27 -19.12
C GLU A 32 -9.10 3.13 -18.88
N TYR A 33 -8.79 1.96 -19.46
CA TYR A 33 -9.50 0.70 -19.29
C TYR A 33 -10.98 0.81 -19.69
N ARG A 34 -11.21 1.33 -20.88
CA ARG A 34 -12.53 1.66 -21.41
C ARG A 34 -12.83 0.95 -22.72
N GLY A 35 -14.09 1.09 -23.15
CA GLY A 35 -14.58 0.52 -24.39
C GLY A 35 -14.78 -0.98 -24.25
N THR A 36 -14.65 -1.69 -25.38
CA THR A 36 -14.76 -3.15 -25.41
C THR A 36 -13.59 -3.77 -24.65
N GLU A 37 -13.88 -4.77 -23.81
CA GLU A 37 -12.90 -5.55 -23.04
C GLU A 37 -12.74 -6.95 -23.65
N TRP A 38 -11.49 -7.41 -23.76
CA TRP A 38 -11.14 -8.76 -24.17
C TRP A 38 -10.14 -9.37 -23.18
N CYS A 39 -10.56 -10.40 -22.44
CA CYS A 39 -9.72 -11.05 -21.43
C CYS A 39 -9.26 -12.43 -21.88
N TYR A 40 -8.00 -12.73 -21.57
CA TYR A 40 -7.33 -13.98 -21.95
C TYR A 40 -6.60 -14.54 -20.74
N GLY A 41 -6.68 -15.86 -20.55
CA GLY A 41 -5.92 -16.57 -19.53
C GLY A 41 -4.45 -16.77 -19.95
N VAL A 42 -3.77 -17.70 -19.29
CA VAL A 42 -2.40 -18.10 -19.67
C VAL A 42 -2.45 -18.90 -20.98
N GLU A 43 -2.17 -18.24 -22.10
CA GLU A 43 -2.22 -18.84 -23.44
C GLU A 43 -1.34 -18.08 -24.46
N GLN A 44 -1.20 -18.65 -25.65
CA GLN A 44 -0.50 -18.03 -26.78
C GLN A 44 -1.47 -17.77 -27.93
N VAL A 45 -1.59 -16.51 -28.36
CA VAL A 45 -2.52 -16.09 -29.40
C VAL A 45 -1.73 -15.56 -30.59
N SER A 46 -1.55 -16.40 -31.62
CA SER A 46 -0.77 -16.04 -32.82
C SER A 46 -1.48 -15.06 -33.76
N TRP A 47 -2.79 -14.87 -33.57
CA TRP A 47 -3.62 -13.88 -34.26
C TRP A 47 -4.83 -13.55 -33.40
N VAL A 48 -5.00 -12.27 -33.05
CA VAL A 48 -6.08 -11.83 -32.13
C VAL A 48 -7.48 -11.77 -32.78
N GLY A 49 -7.58 -11.98 -34.09
CA GLY A 49 -8.84 -11.86 -34.82
C GLY A 49 -9.20 -10.42 -35.19
N SER A 50 -10.02 -10.25 -36.23
CA SER A 50 -10.40 -8.92 -36.76
C SER A 50 -11.19 -8.05 -35.77
N ALA A 51 -11.79 -8.66 -34.76
CA ALA A 51 -12.53 -7.94 -33.73
C ALA A 51 -11.61 -7.12 -32.81
N VAL A 52 -10.39 -7.61 -32.55
CA VAL A 52 -9.43 -7.10 -31.56
C VAL A 52 -8.20 -6.46 -32.22
N ASN A 53 -7.83 -6.93 -33.40
CA ASN A 53 -6.63 -6.49 -34.11
C ASN A 53 -6.60 -4.96 -34.26
N ASP A 54 -5.47 -4.37 -33.88
CA ASP A 54 -5.19 -2.95 -34.03
C ASP A 54 -6.22 -2.04 -33.35
N LYS A 55 -6.67 -2.43 -32.14
CA LYS A 55 -7.68 -1.70 -31.35
C LYS A 55 -7.37 -1.59 -29.87
N THR A 56 -6.26 -2.13 -29.38
CA THR A 56 -5.97 -2.06 -27.94
C THR A 56 -5.28 -0.74 -27.62
N SER A 57 -5.84 0.00 -26.66
CA SER A 57 -5.28 1.26 -26.15
C SER A 57 -4.91 1.23 -24.65
N SER A 58 -5.38 0.23 -23.88
CA SER A 58 -4.95 0.01 -22.50
C SER A 58 -5.05 -1.45 -22.07
N ILE A 59 -4.28 -1.86 -21.05
CA ILE A 59 -4.12 -3.26 -20.64
C ILE A 59 -4.10 -3.37 -19.11
N LYS A 60 -4.91 -4.27 -18.55
CA LYS A 60 -4.85 -4.67 -17.13
C LYS A 60 -4.27 -6.07 -17.00
N THR A 61 -3.36 -6.25 -16.05
CA THR A 61 -2.81 -7.56 -15.65
C THR A 61 -3.40 -7.99 -14.31
N TYR A 62 -3.74 -9.28 -14.18
CA TYR A 62 -4.30 -9.87 -12.96
C TYR A 62 -3.33 -10.91 -12.39
N GLY A 63 -3.32 -11.03 -11.06
CA GLY A 63 -2.44 -11.96 -10.36
C GLY A 63 -0.98 -11.79 -10.76
N ASN A 64 -0.34 -12.91 -11.06
CA ASN A 64 1.03 -13.01 -11.52
C ASN A 64 1.15 -12.97 -13.04
N ALA A 65 0.08 -12.72 -13.78
CA ALA A 65 0.11 -12.69 -15.24
C ALA A 65 0.97 -11.54 -15.79
N TYR A 66 1.74 -11.83 -16.83
CA TYR A 66 2.35 -10.84 -17.71
C TYR A 66 1.96 -11.14 -19.17
N VAL A 67 2.09 -10.15 -20.05
CA VAL A 67 1.88 -10.35 -21.49
C VAL A 67 3.05 -9.85 -22.31
N ASP A 68 3.52 -10.67 -23.24
CA ASP A 68 4.37 -10.24 -24.36
C ASP A 68 3.46 -9.95 -25.55
N ILE A 69 3.43 -8.69 -26.00
CA ILE A 69 2.60 -8.22 -27.12
C ILE A 69 3.46 -8.00 -28.36
N PHE A 70 2.88 -8.21 -29.54
CA PHE A 70 3.58 -8.12 -30.82
C PHE A 70 2.75 -7.36 -31.86
N GLU A 71 3.45 -6.50 -32.62
CA GLU A 71 2.88 -5.65 -33.66
C GLU A 71 2.21 -6.44 -34.79
N HIS A 72 2.74 -7.61 -35.11
CA HIS A 72 2.27 -8.43 -36.22
C HIS A 72 1.86 -9.83 -35.76
N SER A 73 1.04 -10.48 -36.59
CA SER A 73 0.67 -11.88 -36.39
C SER A 73 1.89 -12.80 -36.37
N GLN A 74 1.73 -13.93 -35.68
CA GLN A 74 2.76 -14.95 -35.48
C GLN A 74 3.97 -14.45 -34.69
N TYR A 75 3.75 -13.55 -33.72
CA TYR A 75 4.75 -13.05 -32.78
C TYR A 75 5.90 -12.33 -33.47
N ARG A 76 5.57 -11.40 -34.39
CA ARG A 76 6.53 -10.65 -35.21
C ARG A 76 6.36 -9.14 -35.06
N GLY A 77 7.30 -8.39 -35.62
CA GLY A 77 7.31 -6.93 -35.57
C GLY A 77 7.87 -6.43 -34.24
N GLN A 78 7.55 -5.19 -33.89
CA GLN A 78 7.89 -4.65 -32.58
C GLN A 78 7.21 -5.46 -31.46
N GLN A 79 7.86 -5.51 -30.29
CA GLN A 79 7.38 -6.29 -29.15
C GLN A 79 7.58 -5.56 -27.83
N ALA A 80 6.71 -5.79 -26.86
CA ALA A 80 6.83 -5.26 -25.51
C ALA A 80 6.34 -6.28 -24.48
N ARG A 81 6.93 -6.23 -23.29
CA ARG A 81 6.51 -7.04 -22.14
C ARG A 81 5.83 -6.14 -21.13
N ILE A 82 4.61 -6.49 -20.75
CA ILE A 82 3.77 -5.74 -19.82
C ILE A 82 3.53 -6.59 -18.57
N MET A 83 3.92 -6.05 -17.41
CA MET A 83 3.71 -6.66 -16.09
C MET A 83 2.84 -5.80 -15.16
N ALA A 84 2.96 -4.47 -15.27
CA ALA A 84 2.08 -3.50 -14.61
C ALA A 84 0.89 -3.09 -15.51
N ASN A 85 -0.16 -2.53 -14.90
CA ASN A 85 -1.29 -2.02 -15.67
C ASN A 85 -0.85 -0.84 -16.52
N THR A 86 -1.27 -0.83 -17.77
CA THR A 86 -0.94 0.21 -18.74
C THR A 86 -2.20 0.97 -19.09
N TYR A 87 -2.37 2.15 -18.49
CA TYR A 87 -3.59 2.92 -18.64
C TYR A 87 -3.73 3.58 -20.02
N ARG A 88 -2.61 3.82 -20.74
CA ARG A 88 -2.61 4.42 -22.07
C ARG A 88 -1.31 4.08 -22.79
N MET A 89 -1.42 3.43 -23.94
CA MET A 89 -0.30 3.04 -24.80
C MET A 89 0.14 4.18 -25.75
N ASP A 90 1.33 4.06 -26.35
CA ASP A 90 1.83 4.93 -27.44
C ASP A 90 2.43 4.09 -28.61
N ASP A 91 3.70 3.63 -28.57
CA ASP A 91 4.33 2.93 -29.71
C ASP A 91 3.55 1.72 -30.27
N LEU A 92 2.88 0.92 -29.42
CA LEU A 92 2.03 -0.22 -29.83
C LEU A 92 0.52 0.04 -29.62
N ASN A 93 0.12 1.30 -29.45
CA ASN A 93 -1.30 1.67 -29.37
C ASN A 93 -2.01 1.33 -30.68
N ASP A 94 -3.11 0.59 -30.59
CA ASP A 94 -3.87 0.12 -31.75
C ASP A 94 -2.99 -0.60 -32.78
N GLY A 95 -1.92 -1.28 -32.32
CA GLY A 95 -0.98 -2.00 -33.19
C GLY A 95 -0.79 -3.47 -32.82
N ILE A 96 -1.57 -4.03 -31.88
CA ILE A 96 -1.37 -5.39 -31.39
C ILE A 96 -2.10 -6.40 -32.28
N SER A 97 -1.33 -7.34 -32.83
CA SER A 97 -1.83 -8.41 -33.71
C SER A 97 -1.67 -9.83 -33.12
N SER A 98 -0.74 -10.03 -32.18
CA SER A 98 -0.53 -11.31 -31.48
C SER A 98 0.10 -11.09 -30.11
N PHE A 99 -0.04 -12.07 -29.20
CA PHE A 99 0.53 -11.99 -27.86
C PHE A 99 0.71 -13.36 -27.20
N THR A 100 1.52 -13.41 -26.14
CA THR A 100 1.59 -14.55 -25.23
C THR A 100 1.38 -14.09 -23.80
N VAL A 101 0.48 -14.73 -23.08
CA VAL A 101 0.27 -14.52 -21.64
C VAL A 101 1.04 -15.58 -20.88
N GLY A 102 1.88 -15.14 -19.94
CA GLY A 102 2.65 -16.00 -19.05
C GLY A 102 2.42 -15.63 -17.59
N VAL A 103 3.05 -16.38 -16.69
CA VAL A 103 3.03 -16.13 -15.25
C VAL A 103 4.43 -15.73 -14.81
N ARG A 104 4.54 -14.65 -14.03
CA ARG A 104 5.80 -14.19 -13.44
C ARG A 104 6.27 -15.20 -12.40
N ASP A 105 7.57 -15.44 -12.36
CA ASP A 105 8.20 -16.28 -11.33
C ASP A 105 8.55 -15.47 -10.07
N SER A 106 8.43 -14.14 -10.15
CA SER A 106 8.70 -13.22 -9.06
C SER A 106 7.71 -12.05 -9.05
N ASN A 107 7.38 -11.58 -7.85
CA ASN A 107 6.65 -10.33 -7.64
C ASN A 107 7.56 -9.10 -7.71
N ASP A 108 8.87 -9.31 -7.76
CA ASP A 108 9.87 -8.26 -7.91
C ASP A 108 10.09 -7.97 -9.40
N PHE A 109 9.62 -6.82 -9.88
CA PHE A 109 9.78 -6.42 -11.27
C PHE A 109 9.90 -4.91 -11.43
N ALA A 110 10.39 -4.48 -12.59
CA ALA A 110 10.38 -3.07 -12.96
C ALA A 110 9.93 -2.88 -14.41
N CYS A 111 9.32 -1.73 -14.69
CA CYS A 111 8.84 -1.33 -16.00
C CYS A 111 9.34 0.07 -16.34
N LEU A 112 9.98 0.25 -17.50
CA LEU A 112 10.26 1.56 -18.09
C LEU A 112 9.11 1.99 -18.99
N PHE A 113 8.78 3.27 -19.00
CA PHE A 113 7.69 3.87 -19.77
C PHE A 113 8.18 5.05 -20.62
N GLU A 114 7.54 5.25 -21.77
CA GLU A 114 7.88 6.27 -22.78
C GLU A 114 7.70 7.72 -22.31
N HIS A 115 6.88 7.95 -21.29
CA HIS A 115 6.49 9.29 -20.86
C HIS A 115 6.39 9.40 -19.34
N PRO A 116 6.44 10.62 -18.78
CA PRO A 116 6.13 10.83 -17.36
C PRO A 116 4.71 10.35 -16.99
N GLY A 117 4.53 10.03 -15.71
CA GLY A 117 3.26 9.55 -15.15
C GLY A 117 2.90 8.12 -15.53
N PHE A 118 3.90 7.28 -15.80
CA PHE A 118 3.76 5.86 -16.18
C PHE A 118 2.90 5.67 -17.44
N ARG A 119 3.10 6.55 -18.43
CA ARG A 119 2.34 6.56 -19.68
C ARG A 119 3.16 5.99 -20.83
N GLY A 120 2.50 5.28 -21.73
CA GLY A 120 3.11 4.68 -22.91
C GLY A 120 3.16 3.16 -22.83
N THR A 121 3.57 2.55 -23.92
CA THR A 121 3.89 1.13 -24.06
C THR A 121 5.11 0.79 -23.19
N PRO A 122 4.96 0.07 -22.06
CA PRO A 122 6.09 -0.18 -21.19
C PRO A 122 6.95 -1.33 -21.68
N HIS A 123 8.18 -1.39 -21.18
CA HIS A 123 8.98 -2.61 -21.21
C HIS A 123 9.33 -3.04 -19.79
N CYS A 124 8.83 -4.22 -19.40
CA CYS A 124 8.98 -4.75 -18.06
C CYS A 124 9.91 -5.97 -18.00
N LEU A 125 10.62 -6.10 -16.89
CA LEU A 125 11.49 -7.22 -16.55
C LEU A 125 11.28 -7.62 -15.08
N GLN A 126 11.26 -8.92 -14.78
CA GLN A 126 11.30 -9.41 -13.40
C GLN A 126 12.76 -9.54 -12.91
N ALA A 127 12.97 -9.61 -11.59
CA ALA A 127 14.29 -9.77 -11.00
C ALA A 127 15.04 -10.98 -11.60
N GLY A 128 16.32 -10.76 -11.94
CA GLY A 128 17.18 -11.70 -12.65
C GLY A 128 17.14 -11.58 -14.18
N GLN A 129 16.22 -10.80 -14.75
CA GLN A 129 16.17 -10.52 -16.19
C GLN A 129 16.92 -9.24 -16.57
N GLN A 130 17.34 -9.17 -17.84
CA GLN A 130 18.04 -8.03 -18.41
C GLN A 130 17.64 -7.79 -19.86
N GLN A 131 17.62 -6.52 -20.27
CA GLN A 131 17.49 -6.09 -21.65
C GLN A 131 18.78 -5.37 -22.03
N THR A 132 19.62 -6.02 -22.83
CA THR A 132 20.95 -5.49 -23.18
C THR A 132 20.89 -4.37 -24.21
N ASP A 133 19.77 -4.18 -24.90
CA ASP A 133 19.63 -3.18 -25.96
C ASP A 133 18.15 -2.85 -26.17
N LEU A 134 17.71 -1.67 -25.74
CA LEU A 134 16.31 -1.28 -25.81
C LEU A 134 15.78 -1.09 -27.25
N ASP A 135 16.64 -0.98 -28.27
CA ASP A 135 16.19 -0.96 -29.68
C ASP A 135 15.59 -2.29 -30.14
N ARG A 136 15.68 -3.35 -29.33
CA ARG A 136 15.11 -4.68 -29.64
C ARG A 136 13.69 -4.87 -29.11
N VAL A 137 13.13 -3.84 -28.49
CA VAL A 137 11.77 -3.80 -27.93
C VAL A 137 11.10 -2.49 -28.34
N ALA A 138 9.78 -2.41 -28.25
CA ALA A 138 9.00 -1.28 -28.74
C ALA A 138 9.46 0.05 -28.14
N LEU A 139 9.70 0.08 -26.81
CA LEU A 139 10.16 1.26 -26.09
C LEU A 139 11.33 1.98 -26.78
N GLY A 140 12.28 1.24 -27.36
CA GLY A 140 13.45 1.82 -27.99
C GLY A 140 14.43 2.48 -27.01
N ARG A 141 15.57 2.89 -27.54
CA ARG A 141 16.58 3.67 -26.80
C ARG A 141 16.17 5.13 -26.64
N ASN A 142 16.65 5.76 -25.58
CA ASN A 142 16.53 7.21 -25.37
C ASN A 142 15.07 7.71 -25.36
N LYS A 143 14.14 6.91 -24.82
CA LYS A 143 12.72 7.26 -24.71
C LYS A 143 12.13 7.09 -23.30
N ALA A 144 12.91 6.60 -22.34
CA ALA A 144 12.36 6.27 -21.03
C ALA A 144 12.26 7.54 -20.16
N SER A 145 11.04 7.89 -19.74
CA SER A 145 10.76 9.08 -18.93
C SER A 145 10.15 8.78 -17.56
N SER A 146 9.70 7.55 -17.33
CA SER A 146 9.29 7.10 -16.00
C SER A 146 9.57 5.62 -15.79
N VAL A 147 9.65 5.22 -14.53
CA VAL A 147 9.95 3.86 -14.12
C VAL A 147 9.08 3.44 -12.95
N MET A 148 8.45 2.28 -13.06
CA MET A 148 7.76 1.65 -11.94
C MET A 148 8.63 0.50 -11.43
N VAL A 149 8.96 0.51 -10.13
CA VAL A 149 9.72 -0.55 -9.45
C VAL A 149 8.80 -1.17 -8.42
N ILE A 150 8.55 -2.48 -8.50
CA ILE A 150 7.54 -3.20 -7.73
C ILE A 150 8.19 -4.35 -6.94
N GLY A 151 7.75 -4.56 -5.70
CA GLY A 151 8.31 -5.57 -4.79
C GLY A 151 9.67 -5.18 -4.22
N ASP A 152 10.46 -6.18 -3.83
CA ASP A 152 11.84 -6.00 -3.36
C ASP A 152 12.82 -5.83 -4.54
N ALA A 153 12.37 -5.22 -5.63
CA ALA A 153 13.15 -5.01 -6.83
C ALA A 153 14.02 -3.75 -6.75
N ALA A 154 15.13 -3.78 -7.46
CA ALA A 154 15.81 -2.58 -7.92
C ALA A 154 16.13 -2.72 -9.40
N VAL A 155 16.24 -1.59 -10.10
CA VAL A 155 16.61 -1.57 -11.52
C VAL A 155 17.93 -0.84 -11.71
N ASP A 156 18.89 -1.55 -12.31
CA ASP A 156 20.11 -0.95 -12.82
C ASP A 156 19.84 -0.49 -14.26
N VAL A 157 19.98 0.81 -14.52
CA VAL A 157 19.82 1.43 -15.85
C VAL A 157 21.15 1.97 -16.36
N PHE A 158 21.37 1.88 -17.66
CA PHE A 158 22.65 2.19 -18.29
C PHE A 158 22.45 3.10 -19.51
N GLN A 159 23.31 4.11 -19.64
CA GLN A 159 23.27 5.09 -20.74
C GLN A 159 23.57 4.49 -22.11
N TYR A 160 24.20 3.32 -22.16
CA TYR A 160 24.57 2.67 -23.40
C TYR A 160 24.13 1.20 -23.40
N PRO A 161 24.02 0.57 -24.59
CA PRO A 161 23.70 -0.84 -24.69
C PRO A 161 24.79 -1.71 -24.06
N ASN A 162 24.43 -2.96 -23.79
CA ASN A 162 25.24 -4.03 -23.23
C ASN A 162 25.66 -3.82 -21.77
N LEU A 163 24.83 -3.13 -20.97
CA LEU A 163 24.98 -3.01 -19.52
C LEU A 163 26.36 -2.45 -19.11
N ARG A 164 26.81 -1.41 -19.82
CA ARG A 164 28.15 -0.85 -19.68
C ARG A 164 28.34 -0.09 -18.37
N THR A 165 29.13 -0.64 -17.47
CA THR A 165 29.51 0.01 -16.21
C THR A 165 30.65 1.03 -16.35
N ASP A 166 31.30 1.10 -17.51
CA ASP A 166 32.33 2.11 -17.82
C ASP A 166 31.74 3.44 -18.33
N LYS A 167 30.40 3.52 -18.36
CA LYS A 167 29.60 4.69 -18.71
C LYS A 167 28.66 5.06 -17.57
N ALA A 168 27.86 6.10 -17.76
CA ALA A 168 26.84 6.48 -16.79
C ALA A 168 25.86 5.32 -16.59
N HIS A 169 25.67 4.96 -15.33
CA HIS A 169 24.71 3.96 -14.88
C HIS A 169 24.23 4.35 -13.49
N SER A 170 22.99 3.98 -13.18
CA SER A 170 22.33 4.30 -11.92
C SER A 170 21.52 3.11 -11.46
N ARG A 171 21.38 2.95 -10.15
CA ARG A 171 20.41 2.03 -9.55
C ARG A 171 19.23 2.83 -9.03
N LEU A 172 18.02 2.43 -9.42
CA LEU A 172 16.78 3.00 -8.93
C LEU A 172 16.08 1.95 -8.06
N ARG A 173 15.84 2.29 -6.80
CA ARG A 173 15.19 1.42 -5.80
C ARG A 173 13.69 1.62 -5.70
N ARG A 174 13.23 2.80 -6.10
CA ARG A 174 11.83 3.23 -6.01
C ARG A 174 11.36 3.65 -7.38
N SER A 175 10.05 3.64 -7.58
CA SER A 175 9.45 4.17 -8.80
C SER A 175 9.77 5.66 -8.92
N SER A 176 9.83 6.13 -10.15
CA SER A 176 9.78 7.55 -10.45
C SER A 176 8.77 7.82 -11.54
N SER A 177 7.81 8.67 -11.24
CA SER A 177 6.83 9.16 -12.22
C SER A 177 7.44 10.13 -13.23
N ASN A 178 8.64 10.66 -13.00
CA ASN A 178 9.28 11.61 -13.89
C ASN A 178 10.80 11.58 -13.67
N LEU A 179 11.53 10.94 -14.59
CA LEU A 179 12.97 10.76 -14.50
C LEU A 179 13.75 12.06 -14.67
N GLU A 180 13.23 13.03 -15.43
CA GLU A 180 13.80 14.39 -15.57
C GLU A 180 13.92 15.13 -14.24
N VAL A 181 12.90 15.00 -13.39
CA VAL A 181 12.82 15.74 -12.12
C VAL A 181 13.33 14.89 -10.95
N ARG A 182 13.09 13.58 -10.96
CA ARG A 182 13.41 12.67 -9.85
C ARG A 182 13.93 11.32 -10.37
N PRO A 183 15.21 10.97 -10.17
CA PRO A 183 16.24 11.75 -9.50
C PRO A 183 16.82 12.87 -10.39
N GLY A 184 16.40 12.98 -11.65
CA GLY A 184 17.00 13.88 -12.64
C GLY A 184 18.34 13.37 -13.16
N GLY A 185 19.11 14.29 -13.75
CA GLY A 185 20.43 13.98 -14.29
C GLY A 185 20.36 13.44 -15.73
N TRP A 186 21.05 12.34 -15.99
CA TRP A 186 21.15 11.76 -17.34
C TRP A 186 20.01 10.79 -17.67
N LEU A 187 19.06 10.53 -16.77
CA LEU A 187 18.15 9.39 -16.94
C LEU A 187 17.03 9.61 -17.95
N GLU A 188 16.49 10.84 -18.01
CA GLU A 188 15.40 11.18 -18.91
C GLU A 188 15.84 11.02 -20.36
N ASP A 189 15.14 10.17 -21.11
CA ASP A 189 15.38 9.95 -22.54
C ASP A 189 16.83 9.57 -22.89
N ASP A 190 17.55 8.91 -21.97
CA ASP A 190 18.97 8.58 -22.19
C ASP A 190 19.32 7.15 -21.70
N ILE A 191 18.31 6.30 -21.42
CA ILE A 191 18.48 4.89 -21.01
C ILE A 191 18.46 3.98 -22.24
N ASP A 192 19.48 3.12 -22.36
CA ASP A 192 19.68 2.23 -23.52
C ASP A 192 19.69 0.73 -23.17
N SER A 193 19.95 0.39 -21.91
CA SER A 193 19.83 -0.98 -21.40
C SER A 193 19.51 -0.99 -19.91
N MET A 194 18.91 -2.08 -19.45
CA MET A 194 18.49 -2.24 -18.05
C MET A 194 18.62 -3.69 -17.59
N ARG A 195 18.75 -3.88 -16.28
CA ARG A 195 18.51 -5.18 -15.62
C ARG A 195 17.77 -4.97 -14.32
N VAL A 196 16.96 -5.95 -13.94
CA VAL A 196 16.23 -5.94 -12.67
C VAL A 196 16.86 -6.95 -11.74
N VAL A 197 17.10 -6.53 -10.51
CA VAL A 197 17.71 -7.33 -9.45
C VAL A 197 16.79 -7.34 -8.25
N ARG A 198 16.91 -8.36 -7.39
CA ARG A 198 16.34 -8.28 -6.05
C ARG A 198 17.31 -7.51 -5.16
N GLU A 199 16.79 -6.60 -4.35
CA GLU A 199 17.57 -5.85 -3.37
C GLU A 199 17.00 -6.09 -1.97
N ALA A 200 17.88 -6.11 -0.98
CA ALA A 200 17.44 -6.22 0.41
C ALA A 200 16.82 -4.89 0.84
N ARG A 201 15.73 -4.99 1.61
CA ARG A 201 15.05 -3.84 2.21
C ARG A 201 16.00 -2.99 3.04
N ASP A 202 15.83 -1.68 2.95
CA ASP A 202 16.46 -0.75 3.86
C ASP A 202 15.74 -0.70 5.22
N GLY A 203 16.32 0.05 6.17
CA GLY A 203 15.76 0.13 7.51
C GLY A 203 14.38 0.79 7.58
N GLY A 204 14.06 1.70 6.66
CA GLY A 204 12.76 2.35 6.60
C GLY A 204 11.68 1.36 6.16
N GLU A 205 11.96 0.61 5.09
CA GLU A 205 11.09 -0.45 4.58
C GLU A 205 10.86 -1.56 5.61
N ILE A 206 11.91 -1.97 6.34
CA ILE A 206 11.78 -2.95 7.43
C ILE A 206 10.91 -2.40 8.58
N ALA A 207 11.08 -1.13 8.97
CA ALA A 207 10.29 -0.55 10.04
C ALA A 207 8.80 -0.39 9.65
N ILE A 208 8.51 -0.14 8.37
CA ILE A 208 7.15 -0.15 7.82
C ILE A 208 6.55 -1.55 7.89
N ASP A 209 7.25 -2.59 7.42
CA ASP A 209 6.74 -3.97 7.47
C ASP A 209 6.43 -4.42 8.92
N ILE A 210 7.28 -4.05 9.88
CA ILE A 210 7.06 -4.33 11.30
C ILE A 210 5.83 -3.58 11.84
N LEU A 211 5.62 -2.33 11.44
CA LEU A 211 4.43 -1.56 11.78
C LEU A 211 3.17 -2.20 11.18
N ASP A 212 3.25 -2.64 9.92
CA ASP A 212 2.13 -3.27 9.22
C ASP A 212 1.79 -4.66 9.80
N ALA A 213 2.78 -5.41 10.30
CA ALA A 213 2.56 -6.65 11.05
C ALA A 213 1.81 -6.42 12.38
N LEU A 214 2.00 -5.26 13.03
CA LEU A 214 1.21 -4.86 14.21
C LEU A 214 -0.20 -4.42 13.79
N ASN A 215 -0.31 -3.58 12.76
CA ASN A 215 -1.59 -3.12 12.20
C ASN A 215 -2.44 -4.30 11.71
N ALA A 216 -1.83 -5.38 11.22
CA ALA A 216 -2.51 -6.59 10.78
C ALA A 216 -3.48 -7.14 11.84
N LYS A 217 -3.08 -7.06 13.11
CA LYS A 217 -3.85 -7.55 14.27
C LYS A 217 -4.72 -6.47 14.92
N ALA A 218 -4.53 -5.19 14.57
CA ALA A 218 -5.32 -4.10 15.11
C ALA A 218 -6.71 -4.06 14.46
N PRO A 219 -7.77 -3.71 15.20
CA PRO A 219 -8.99 -3.22 14.58
C PRO A 219 -8.68 -2.03 13.65
N VAL A 220 -9.32 -1.96 12.49
CA VAL A 220 -9.07 -0.93 11.46
C VAL A 220 -9.21 0.48 12.02
N ASN A 221 -10.13 0.69 12.97
CA ASN A 221 -10.35 1.98 13.65
C ASN A 221 -9.34 2.28 14.78
N GLN A 222 -8.45 1.35 15.11
CA GLN A 222 -7.40 1.51 16.13
C GLN A 222 -5.97 1.40 15.54
N ALA A 223 -5.84 0.99 14.28
CA ALA A 223 -4.56 0.92 13.58
C ALA A 223 -3.89 2.30 13.44
N ASN A 224 -2.55 2.33 13.42
CA ASN A 224 -1.78 3.51 13.09
C ASN A 224 -1.22 3.37 11.68
N VAL A 225 -1.81 4.10 10.72
CA VAL A 225 -1.42 4.02 9.30
C VAL A 225 -0.87 5.34 8.80
N LEU A 226 0.22 5.27 8.05
CA LEU A 226 0.78 6.42 7.37
C LEU A 226 -0.18 6.85 6.25
N THR A 227 -0.49 8.16 6.22
CA THR A 227 -1.59 8.67 5.40
C THR A 227 -1.15 9.89 4.61
N SER A 228 -1.59 10.00 3.35
CA SER A 228 -1.43 11.22 2.55
C SER A 228 -2.73 11.98 2.43
N HIS A 229 -2.63 13.30 2.53
CA HIS A 229 -3.74 14.22 2.24
C HIS A 229 -3.75 14.53 0.74
N ASN A 230 -4.93 14.37 0.15
CA ASN A 230 -5.21 14.58 -1.27
C ASN A 230 -4.12 14.05 -2.21
N ALA A 231 -3.96 12.73 -2.20
CA ALA A 231 -2.87 12.01 -2.83
C ALA A 231 -2.76 12.26 -4.35
N TYR A 232 -3.89 12.54 -5.01
CA TYR A 232 -3.93 12.87 -6.44
C TYR A 232 -3.46 14.30 -6.75
N ASN A 233 -3.67 15.28 -5.86
CA ASN A 233 -3.25 16.66 -6.08
C ASN A 233 -1.73 16.79 -6.04
N SER A 234 -1.09 16.31 -7.11
CA SER A 234 0.32 15.99 -7.17
C SER A 234 0.94 16.49 -8.45
N THR A 235 2.09 17.14 -8.39
CA THR A 235 2.79 17.59 -9.60
C THR A 235 3.19 16.45 -10.55
N ALA A 236 3.18 15.19 -10.08
CA ALA A 236 3.43 13.99 -10.89
C ALA A 236 2.45 13.80 -12.06
N TYR A 237 1.22 14.33 -11.98
CA TYR A 237 0.18 14.04 -12.98
C TYR A 237 -0.08 15.14 -13.98
N PHE A 238 0.54 16.31 -13.82
CA PHE A 238 0.10 17.53 -14.52
C PHE A 238 1.06 18.01 -15.62
N SER A 239 2.08 17.22 -15.99
CA SER A 239 2.90 17.40 -17.22
C SER A 239 3.24 18.87 -17.57
N GLY A 240 3.75 19.64 -16.60
CA GLY A 240 4.14 21.04 -16.79
C GLY A 240 3.02 22.09 -16.63
N GLN A 241 1.77 21.69 -16.37
CA GLN A 241 0.73 22.62 -15.92
C GLN A 241 1.04 23.08 -14.49
N LEU A 242 1.04 24.40 -14.28
CA LEU A 242 1.11 24.99 -12.95
C LEU A 242 -0.17 24.64 -12.20
N ILE A 243 -0.05 23.80 -11.18
CA ILE A 243 -1.08 23.62 -10.17
C ILE A 243 -0.80 24.62 -9.05
N PRO A 244 -1.69 25.59 -8.80
CA PRO A 244 -1.60 26.40 -7.60
C PRO A 244 -1.79 25.50 -6.38
N GLY A 245 -0.76 25.38 -5.54
CA GLY A 245 -0.82 24.65 -4.28
C GLY A 245 -1.05 23.13 -4.41
N PRO A 246 -0.12 22.37 -5.01
CA PRO A 246 -0.18 20.91 -4.97
C PRO A 246 0.01 20.41 -3.52
N ASN A 247 -0.75 19.41 -3.11
CA ASN A 247 -0.55 18.73 -1.82
C ASN A 247 0.62 17.76 -1.89
N GLN A 248 0.92 17.22 -3.07
CA GLN A 248 1.97 16.21 -3.26
C GLN A 248 2.88 16.55 -4.44
N ARG A 249 4.01 15.87 -4.50
CA ARG A 249 4.91 15.87 -5.66
C ARG A 249 5.04 14.50 -6.32
N ARG A 250 4.62 13.47 -5.60
CA ARG A 250 4.79 12.05 -5.93
C ARG A 250 3.49 11.45 -6.41
N ALA A 251 3.59 10.52 -7.36
CA ALA A 251 2.50 9.67 -7.80
C ALA A 251 2.07 8.72 -6.67
N LEU A 252 0.96 8.00 -6.84
CA LEU A 252 0.38 7.16 -5.81
C LEU A 252 1.31 5.99 -5.50
N VAL A 253 1.91 5.34 -6.50
CA VAL A 253 2.90 4.26 -6.29
C VAL A 253 4.13 4.77 -5.53
N GLU A 254 4.58 5.99 -5.84
CA GLU A 254 5.70 6.61 -5.14
C GLU A 254 5.34 6.90 -3.67
N GLN A 255 4.10 7.33 -3.38
CA GLN A 255 3.61 7.50 -2.01
C GLN A 255 3.47 6.16 -1.27
N LEU A 256 2.94 5.12 -1.91
CA LEU A 256 2.84 3.76 -1.34
C LEU A 256 4.22 3.19 -0.98
N GLN A 257 5.24 3.44 -1.81
CA GLN A 257 6.63 3.05 -1.55
C GLN A 257 7.28 3.82 -0.39
N LEU A 258 6.71 4.95 0.03
CA LEU A 258 7.11 5.65 1.26
C LEU A 258 6.39 5.11 2.51
N GLY A 259 5.60 4.04 2.39
CA GLY A 259 4.87 3.43 3.50
C GLY A 259 3.46 3.96 3.69
N ILE A 260 2.97 4.85 2.82
CA ILE A 260 1.56 5.28 2.87
C ILE A 260 0.66 4.05 2.68
N ARG A 261 -0.34 3.91 3.55
CA ARG A 261 -1.37 2.86 3.48
C ARG A 261 -2.79 3.44 3.45
N SER A 262 -2.93 4.75 3.65
CA SER A 262 -4.20 5.45 3.54
C SER A 262 -4.05 6.69 2.66
N MET A 263 -4.98 6.89 1.73
CA MET A 263 -4.93 7.97 0.75
C MET A 263 -6.28 8.66 0.64
N GLU A 264 -6.25 9.98 0.57
CA GLU A 264 -7.43 10.80 0.27
C GLU A 264 -7.47 11.16 -1.21
N LEU A 265 -8.63 10.95 -1.84
CA LEU A 265 -8.88 11.27 -3.23
C LEU A 265 -10.20 12.05 -3.33
N ASP A 266 -10.16 13.28 -3.84
CA ASP A 266 -11.38 14.00 -4.14
C ASP A 266 -11.93 13.56 -5.49
N ILE A 267 -13.20 13.22 -5.48
CA ILE A 267 -13.87 12.63 -6.64
C ILE A 267 -15.03 13.52 -7.08
N ARG A 268 -15.21 13.61 -8.39
CA ARG A 268 -16.36 14.29 -8.99
C ARG A 268 -16.94 13.48 -10.12
N ALA A 269 -18.22 13.72 -10.38
CA ALA A 269 -18.83 13.28 -11.62
C ALA A 269 -18.24 14.05 -12.80
N ALA A 270 -17.95 13.34 -13.88
CA ALA A 270 -17.66 13.91 -15.19
C ALA A 270 -18.41 13.08 -16.24
N ASN A 271 -18.61 13.60 -17.44
CA ASN A 271 -19.46 12.99 -18.46
C ASN A 271 -19.07 11.53 -18.78
N GLY A 272 -19.75 10.57 -18.12
CA GLY A 272 -19.46 9.14 -18.20
C GLY A 272 -18.22 8.65 -17.44
N TRP A 273 -17.70 9.42 -16.48
CA TRP A 273 -16.50 9.10 -15.68
C TRP A 273 -16.67 9.49 -14.22
N THR A 274 -16.03 8.73 -13.33
CA THR A 274 -15.59 9.31 -12.05
C THR A 274 -14.20 9.87 -12.27
N LYS A 275 -14.04 11.17 -12.04
CA LYS A 275 -12.75 11.84 -12.14
C LYS A 275 -12.17 12.10 -10.78
N VAL A 276 -10.85 12.15 -10.72
CA VAL A 276 -10.08 12.62 -9.56
C VAL A 276 -9.58 14.01 -9.90
N CYS A 277 -9.78 14.95 -8.99
CA CYS A 277 -9.41 16.36 -9.16
C CYS A 277 -9.30 17.04 -7.80
N HIS A 278 -8.69 18.22 -7.72
CA HIS A 278 -8.68 19.06 -6.53
C HIS A 278 -8.71 20.56 -6.86
N SER A 279 -9.68 21.27 -6.27
CA SER A 279 -9.84 22.72 -6.42
C SER A 279 -10.05 23.15 -7.88
N VAL A 280 -9.09 23.84 -8.50
CA VAL A 280 -9.28 24.50 -9.80
C VAL A 280 -9.29 23.54 -10.99
N ASP A 281 -8.57 22.42 -10.92
CA ASP A 281 -8.52 21.44 -12.02
C ASP A 281 -9.86 20.70 -12.19
N CYS A 282 -10.68 20.65 -11.12
CA CYS A 282 -12.02 20.09 -11.15
C CYS A 282 -12.95 20.78 -12.16
N ASN A 283 -12.65 22.00 -12.59
CA ASN A 283 -13.42 22.73 -13.60
C ASN A 283 -12.80 22.68 -15.00
N THR A 284 -11.71 21.94 -15.17
CA THR A 284 -11.05 21.79 -16.48
C THR A 284 -11.63 20.65 -17.29
N ASN A 285 -11.39 20.69 -18.60
CA ASN A 285 -11.75 19.62 -19.53
C ASN A 285 -10.73 18.47 -19.53
N ASN A 286 -9.59 18.63 -18.85
CA ASN A 286 -8.62 17.56 -18.66
C ASN A 286 -9.14 16.64 -17.56
N VAL A 287 -9.48 15.41 -17.92
CA VAL A 287 -10.02 14.42 -16.99
C VAL A 287 -8.93 13.40 -16.71
N THR A 288 -8.55 13.26 -15.44
CA THR A 288 -7.92 12.05 -14.92
C THR A 288 -9.01 11.18 -14.33
N SER A 289 -9.25 9.99 -14.88
CA SER A 289 -10.24 9.09 -14.29
C SER A 289 -9.74 8.47 -12.98
N LEU A 290 -10.69 8.12 -12.10
CA LEU A 290 -10.43 7.31 -10.93
C LEU A 290 -9.81 5.96 -11.31
N ARG A 291 -10.28 5.35 -12.40
CA ARG A 291 -9.78 4.04 -12.85
C ARG A 291 -8.29 4.06 -13.20
N ARG A 292 -7.78 5.17 -13.75
CA ARG A 292 -6.33 5.37 -13.93
C ARG A 292 -5.58 5.28 -12.60
N MET A 293 -6.02 6.01 -11.58
CA MET A 293 -5.39 6.01 -10.25
C MET A 293 -5.49 4.64 -9.56
N LEU A 294 -6.65 3.99 -9.64
CA LEU A 294 -6.85 2.65 -9.11
C LEU A 294 -5.95 1.61 -9.81
N GLY A 295 -5.71 1.77 -11.12
CA GLY A 295 -4.79 0.92 -11.87
C GLY A 295 -3.33 1.05 -11.44
N GLU A 296 -2.93 2.22 -10.95
CA GLU A 296 -1.59 2.44 -10.38
C GLU A 296 -1.45 1.73 -9.03
N ILE A 297 -2.43 1.87 -8.13
CA ILE A 297 -2.48 1.16 -6.84
C ILE A 297 -2.50 -0.37 -7.07
N ASP A 298 -3.32 -0.84 -8.00
CA ASP A 298 -3.38 -2.27 -8.37
C ASP A 298 -2.07 -2.78 -8.99
N SER A 299 -1.26 -1.91 -9.60
CA SER A 299 0.08 -2.30 -10.07
C SER A 299 1.07 -2.43 -8.93
N TRP A 300 1.00 -1.52 -7.93
CA TRP A 300 1.81 -1.62 -6.72
C TRP A 300 1.50 -2.89 -5.91
N LEU A 301 0.21 -3.22 -5.75
CA LEU A 301 -0.24 -4.40 -5.00
C LEU A 301 0.29 -5.74 -5.52
N LYS A 302 0.76 -5.79 -6.77
CA LYS A 302 1.37 -7.00 -7.36
C LYS A 302 2.70 -7.39 -6.71
N GLY A 303 3.37 -6.45 -6.05
CA GLY A 303 4.57 -6.71 -5.24
C GLY A 303 4.47 -6.21 -3.81
N ALA A 304 3.27 -5.88 -3.35
CA ALA A 304 3.03 -5.47 -1.98
C ALA A 304 3.15 -6.67 -1.02
N ASP A 305 3.48 -6.37 0.24
CA ASP A 305 3.66 -7.36 1.29
C ASP A 305 2.37 -8.04 1.70
N ASP A 306 2.49 -9.18 2.38
CA ASP A 306 1.35 -9.96 2.86
C ASP A 306 0.46 -9.18 3.82
N ASN A 307 0.99 -8.17 4.52
CA ASN A 307 0.25 -7.33 5.45
C ASN A 307 -0.32 -6.04 4.84
N ASP A 308 0.02 -5.73 3.58
CA ASP A 308 -0.32 -4.44 2.98
C ASP A 308 -1.80 -4.35 2.61
N VAL A 309 -2.52 -3.42 3.22
CA VAL A 309 -3.91 -3.06 2.88
C VAL A 309 -3.97 -1.56 2.63
N VAL A 310 -4.60 -1.14 1.53
CA VAL A 310 -4.75 0.26 1.14
C VAL A 310 -6.15 0.78 1.46
N PHE A 311 -6.20 1.89 2.20
CA PHE A 311 -7.42 2.55 2.61
C PHE A 311 -7.61 3.75 1.68
N ILE A 312 -8.75 3.84 1.02
CA ILE A 312 -9.02 4.94 0.11
C ILE A 312 -10.18 5.77 0.67
N TYR A 313 -9.83 6.93 1.20
CA TYR A 313 -10.81 7.96 1.55
C TYR A 313 -11.28 8.67 0.28
N LEU A 314 -12.59 8.76 0.10
CA LEU A 314 -13.20 9.47 -1.00
C LEU A 314 -13.85 10.76 -0.49
N GLU A 315 -13.26 11.91 -0.83
CA GLU A 315 -13.94 13.19 -0.65
C GLU A 315 -15.02 13.34 -1.73
N ASP A 316 -16.28 13.23 -1.31
CA ASP A 316 -17.43 13.14 -2.21
C ASP A 316 -17.83 14.52 -2.76
N GLY A 317 -17.36 14.83 -3.97
CA GLY A 317 -17.85 15.92 -4.80
C GLY A 317 -18.75 15.45 -5.96
N ILE A 318 -19.36 14.25 -5.85
CA ILE A 318 -20.40 13.78 -6.79
C ILE A 318 -21.74 14.47 -6.50
N ASP A 319 -21.93 14.97 -5.28
CA ASP A 319 -23.01 15.90 -4.89
C ASP A 319 -24.43 15.38 -5.22
N GLY A 320 -24.69 14.09 -4.99
CA GLY A 320 -26.02 13.49 -5.22
C GLY A 320 -26.28 13.03 -6.65
N ASP A 321 -25.35 13.20 -7.59
CA ASP A 321 -25.49 12.72 -8.97
C ASP A 321 -25.57 11.19 -9.02
N THR A 322 -26.77 10.67 -9.27
CA THR A 322 -27.03 9.23 -9.37
C THR A 322 -26.20 8.54 -10.46
N ALA A 323 -26.01 9.18 -11.61
CA ALA A 323 -25.20 8.60 -12.69
C ALA A 323 -23.72 8.60 -12.30
N GLY A 324 -23.26 9.66 -11.63
CA GLY A 324 -21.92 9.74 -11.04
C GLY A 324 -21.64 8.60 -10.05
N TYR A 325 -22.57 8.31 -9.14
CA TYR A 325 -22.41 7.19 -8.18
C TYR A 325 -22.46 5.81 -8.86
N GLN A 326 -23.33 5.61 -9.85
CA GLN A 326 -23.34 4.37 -10.64
C GLN A 326 -21.99 4.16 -11.34
N ARG A 327 -21.40 5.23 -11.86
CA ARG A 327 -20.08 5.18 -12.47
C ARG A 327 -18.98 4.88 -11.45
N LEU A 328 -19.02 5.51 -10.27
CA LEU A 328 -18.09 5.22 -9.18
C LEU A 328 -18.16 3.73 -8.76
N GLN A 329 -19.37 3.17 -8.66
CA GLN A 329 -19.55 1.74 -8.38
C GLN A 329 -18.87 0.85 -9.42
N GLN A 330 -19.01 1.18 -10.71
CA GLN A 330 -18.38 0.43 -11.79
C GLN A 330 -16.85 0.56 -11.79
N ASP A 331 -16.33 1.75 -11.47
CA ASP A 331 -14.89 1.99 -11.37
C ASP A 331 -14.26 1.25 -10.18
N ILE A 332 -14.97 1.12 -9.05
CA ILE A 332 -14.52 0.30 -7.92
C ILE A 332 -14.66 -1.20 -8.23
N ALA A 333 -15.78 -1.63 -8.80
CA ALA A 333 -16.01 -3.04 -9.16
C ALA A 333 -14.98 -3.57 -10.18
N TRP A 334 -14.39 -2.70 -11.00
CA TRP A 334 -13.31 -3.05 -11.93
C TRP A 334 -12.06 -3.60 -11.23
N LEU A 335 -11.81 -3.27 -9.96
CA LEU A 335 -10.71 -3.86 -9.19
C LEU A 335 -10.94 -5.34 -8.88
N GLY A 336 -12.20 -5.77 -8.80
CA GLY A 336 -12.57 -7.16 -8.52
C GLY A 336 -12.44 -7.54 -7.04
N ASP A 337 -12.11 -8.80 -6.78
CA ASP A 337 -12.21 -9.42 -5.44
C ASP A 337 -11.19 -8.90 -4.42
N ILE A 338 -10.20 -8.10 -4.85
CA ILE A 338 -9.26 -7.44 -3.94
C ILE A 338 -9.92 -6.32 -3.13
N VAL A 339 -11.13 -5.90 -3.49
CA VAL A 339 -11.87 -4.86 -2.76
C VAL A 339 -12.75 -5.48 -1.70
N TYR A 340 -12.64 -4.98 -0.47
CA TYR A 340 -13.61 -5.25 0.57
C TYR A 340 -14.90 -4.47 0.33
N THR A 341 -16.00 -5.21 0.22
CA THR A 341 -17.35 -4.69 0.13
C THR A 341 -18.04 -4.83 1.49
N PRO A 342 -18.27 -3.76 2.25
CA PRO A 342 -19.05 -3.85 3.49
C PRO A 342 -20.49 -4.25 3.18
N GLY A 343 -21.15 -5.01 4.06
CA GLY A 343 -22.58 -5.29 3.92
C GLY A 343 -23.50 -4.07 4.11
N SER A 344 -22.96 -2.94 4.58
CA SER A 344 -23.67 -1.68 4.81
C SER A 344 -22.69 -0.52 5.04
N CYS A 345 -23.06 0.70 4.64
CA CYS A 345 -22.29 1.93 4.90
C CYS A 345 -22.47 2.41 6.34
N GLN A 346 -21.79 1.72 7.25
CA GLN A 346 -21.80 1.99 8.69
C GLN A 346 -20.39 1.82 9.24
N SER A 347 -20.16 2.27 10.47
CA SER A 347 -18.91 2.00 11.15
C SER A 347 -18.76 0.50 11.41
N GLN A 348 -17.54 -0.03 11.20
CA GLN A 348 -17.19 -1.43 11.37
C GLN A 348 -16.07 -1.56 12.41
N PRO A 349 -16.34 -1.34 13.71
CA PRO A 349 -15.30 -1.27 14.75
C PRO A 349 -14.59 -2.60 15.04
N GLN A 350 -15.08 -3.70 14.48
CA GLN A 350 -14.54 -5.05 14.68
C GLN A 350 -13.82 -5.59 13.42
N LEU A 351 -13.79 -4.81 12.33
CA LEU A 351 -13.03 -5.17 11.14
C LEU A 351 -11.54 -5.05 11.48
N SER A 352 -10.75 -6.07 11.16
CA SER A 352 -9.29 -6.03 11.23
C SER A 352 -8.66 -6.25 9.86
N MET A 353 -7.41 -5.80 9.66
CA MET A 353 -6.71 -6.08 8.40
C MET A 353 -6.53 -7.57 8.18
N GLN A 354 -6.25 -8.35 9.24
CA GLN A 354 -6.11 -9.80 9.11
C GLN A 354 -7.37 -10.45 8.53
N GLN A 355 -8.57 -9.98 8.87
CA GLN A 355 -9.81 -10.48 8.27
C GLN A 355 -9.92 -10.15 6.79
N LEU A 356 -9.49 -8.95 6.38
CA LEU A 356 -9.45 -8.56 4.97
C LEU A 356 -8.46 -9.44 4.19
N LEU A 357 -7.23 -9.55 4.70
CA LEU A 357 -6.15 -10.32 4.10
C LEU A 357 -6.51 -11.82 3.98
N ALA A 358 -7.16 -12.39 5.00
CA ALA A 358 -7.62 -13.78 4.96
C ALA A 358 -8.65 -14.07 3.85
N ASN A 359 -9.38 -13.04 3.41
CA ASN A 359 -10.33 -13.10 2.29
C ASN A 359 -9.71 -12.67 0.95
N GLY A 360 -8.40 -12.44 0.89
CA GLY A 360 -7.71 -11.96 -0.32
C GLY A 360 -7.94 -10.48 -0.64
N GLN A 361 -8.56 -9.73 0.29
CA GLN A 361 -8.85 -8.32 0.11
C GLN A 361 -7.65 -7.47 0.51
N ARG A 362 -7.38 -6.44 -0.30
CA ARG A 362 -6.22 -5.56 -0.20
C ARG A 362 -6.60 -4.08 -0.24
N ILE A 363 -7.84 -3.74 -0.59
CA ILE A 363 -8.32 -2.38 -0.70
C ILE A 363 -9.68 -2.26 -0.03
N PHE A 364 -9.94 -1.15 0.65
CA PHE A 364 -11.30 -0.75 0.98
C PHE A 364 -11.50 0.76 0.87
N PHE A 365 -12.76 1.15 0.61
CA PHE A 365 -13.14 2.54 0.41
C PHE A 365 -13.93 3.05 1.60
N TYR A 366 -13.62 4.26 2.02
CA TYR A 366 -14.29 4.86 3.17
C TYR A 366 -14.49 6.36 3.00
N LYS A 367 -15.29 6.92 3.91
CA LYS A 367 -15.61 8.34 3.95
C LYS A 367 -15.77 8.83 5.39
N ASP A 368 -15.88 10.15 5.53
CA ASP A 368 -16.11 10.85 6.78
C ASP A 368 -17.62 10.89 7.11
N GLY A 369 -18.02 11.77 8.03
CA GLY A 369 -19.40 11.86 8.52
C GLY A 369 -20.47 12.12 7.45
N GLY A 370 -21.74 11.96 7.85
CA GLY A 370 -22.91 12.23 7.00
C GLY A 370 -23.31 11.10 6.06
N ASN A 371 -24.46 11.26 5.40
CA ASN A 371 -25.12 10.19 4.61
C ASN A 371 -24.84 10.25 3.10
N SER A 372 -24.22 11.33 2.60
CA SER A 372 -23.87 11.44 1.17
C SER A 372 -23.00 10.26 0.74
N GLY A 373 -23.25 9.73 -0.46
CA GLY A 373 -22.63 8.50 -0.95
C GLY A 373 -23.10 7.20 -0.29
N CYS A 374 -23.37 7.17 1.03
CA CYS A 374 -23.78 5.94 1.74
C CYS A 374 -25.13 5.39 1.25
N GLU A 375 -26.06 6.25 0.88
CA GLU A 375 -27.36 5.84 0.33
C GLU A 375 -27.22 5.21 -1.07
N SER A 376 -26.24 5.68 -1.84
CA SER A 376 -25.99 5.25 -3.22
C SER A 376 -25.07 4.02 -3.30
N LEU A 377 -24.08 3.92 -2.41
CA LEU A 377 -23.04 2.89 -2.40
C LEU A 377 -22.95 2.16 -1.05
N PRO A 378 -24.08 1.66 -0.49
CA PRO A 378 -24.10 1.07 0.84
C PRO A 378 -23.25 -0.20 0.95
N GLN A 379 -22.92 -0.85 -0.17
CA GLN A 379 -22.14 -2.08 -0.20
C GLN A 379 -20.64 -1.85 -0.43
N VAL A 380 -20.21 -0.61 -0.62
CA VAL A 380 -18.82 -0.29 -1.02
C VAL A 380 -18.15 0.64 -0.01
N LEU A 381 -18.86 1.66 0.46
CA LEU A 381 -18.32 2.64 1.38
C LEU A 381 -18.46 2.20 2.83
N ILE A 382 -17.42 2.44 3.64
CA ILE A 382 -17.48 2.37 5.09
C ILE A 382 -17.57 3.81 5.65
N ASN A 383 -18.57 4.08 6.49
CA ASN A 383 -18.66 5.34 7.24
C ASN A 383 -18.12 5.14 8.66
N PHE A 384 -16.80 5.24 8.81
CA PHE A 384 -16.15 5.00 10.10
C PHE A 384 -15.10 6.03 10.47
N GLU A 385 -14.82 7.04 9.64
CA GLU A 385 -13.75 8.00 9.89
C GLU A 385 -14.26 9.36 10.41
N SER A 386 -13.49 10.02 11.25
CA SER A 386 -13.66 11.45 11.54
C SER A 386 -12.34 12.17 11.34
N SER A 387 -12.38 13.14 10.43
CA SER A 387 -11.29 14.04 10.10
C SER A 387 -11.36 15.34 10.92
N VAL A 388 -10.20 15.97 11.10
CA VAL A 388 -10.06 17.34 11.62
C VAL A 388 -8.81 17.97 11.00
N ALA A 389 -8.84 19.28 10.72
CA ALA A 389 -7.64 19.96 10.24
C ALA A 389 -6.61 20.04 11.37
N VAL A 390 -5.31 19.89 11.07
CA VAL A 390 -4.25 20.01 12.10
C VAL A 390 -4.20 21.41 12.73
N ALA A 391 -4.73 22.44 12.06
CA ALA A 391 -4.85 23.79 12.60
C ALA A 391 -5.83 23.88 13.80
N ASP A 392 -6.75 22.92 13.92
CA ASP A 392 -7.85 22.94 14.89
C ASP A 392 -7.66 21.93 16.03
N ILE A 393 -6.48 21.29 16.12
CA ILE A 393 -6.20 20.29 17.15
C ILE A 393 -5.18 20.76 18.18
N ASN A 394 -5.32 20.22 19.39
CA ASN A 394 -4.29 20.21 20.41
C ASN A 394 -3.76 18.78 20.54
N VAL A 395 -2.52 18.53 20.12
CA VAL A 395 -1.96 17.16 20.07
C VAL A 395 -1.88 16.46 21.43
N TYR A 396 -2.00 17.20 22.54
CA TYR A 396 -1.99 16.67 23.90
C TYR A 396 -3.37 16.16 24.39
N GLU A 397 -4.43 16.40 23.63
CA GLU A 397 -5.78 15.91 23.94
C GLU A 397 -6.00 14.48 23.45
N SER A 398 -6.96 13.79 24.05
CA SER A 398 -7.29 12.41 23.66
C SER A 398 -8.07 12.40 22.35
N PHE A 399 -7.50 11.76 21.34
CA PHE A 399 -8.18 11.47 20.08
C PHE A 399 -8.83 10.08 20.09
N PHE A 400 -8.39 9.17 20.98
CA PHE A 400 -8.81 7.77 21.01
C PHE A 400 -10.32 7.58 20.82
N SER A 401 -10.68 6.66 19.95
CA SER A 401 -12.07 6.32 19.65
C SER A 401 -12.21 4.82 19.39
N ALA A 402 -13.05 4.16 20.18
CA ALA A 402 -13.35 2.73 20.00
C ALA A 402 -14.25 2.44 18.78
N THR A 403 -14.79 3.47 18.13
CA THR A 403 -15.80 3.31 17.07
C THR A 403 -15.50 4.07 15.78
N ARG A 404 -14.48 4.94 15.79
CA ARG A 404 -14.13 5.74 14.62
C ARG A 404 -12.63 5.82 14.44
N PHE A 405 -12.19 5.74 13.20
CA PHE A 405 -10.83 6.10 12.81
C PHE A 405 -10.69 7.61 12.87
N ARG A 406 -9.61 8.10 13.46
CA ARG A 406 -9.35 9.51 13.73
C ARG A 406 -8.17 9.96 12.89
N ARG A 407 -8.45 10.87 11.97
CA ARG A 407 -7.46 11.42 11.06
C ARG A 407 -7.33 12.92 11.31
N ALA A 408 -6.11 13.42 11.31
CA ALA A 408 -5.86 14.85 11.17
C ALA A 408 -5.20 15.10 9.82
N TYR A 409 -5.58 16.13 9.07
CA TYR A 409 -4.99 16.42 7.76
C TYR A 409 -4.23 17.75 7.77
N GLU A 410 -3.06 17.74 7.15
CA GLU A 410 -2.18 18.89 7.00
C GLU A 410 -2.62 19.81 5.86
N CYS A 411 -1.98 20.96 5.76
CA CYS A 411 -2.13 21.86 4.64
C CYS A 411 -0.78 22.57 4.44
N ASP A 412 0.05 22.07 3.55
CA ASP A 412 1.37 22.63 3.21
C ASP A 412 1.47 22.89 1.71
N ASN A 413 1.01 24.07 1.31
CA ASN A 413 1.02 24.48 -0.07
C ASN A 413 1.06 26.01 -0.19
N TYR A 414 0.84 26.55 -1.40
CA TYR A 414 0.90 27.99 -1.63
C TYR A 414 -0.14 28.80 -0.81
N PHE A 415 -1.24 28.17 -0.40
CA PHE A 415 -2.37 28.83 0.26
C PHE A 415 -2.38 28.71 1.79
N CYS A 416 -1.63 27.75 2.34
CA CYS A 416 -1.66 27.40 3.76
C CYS A 416 -0.34 26.75 4.17
N ASN A 417 0.00 26.87 5.45
CA ASN A 417 1.17 26.20 6.04
C ASN A 417 0.84 25.77 7.48
N ASN A 418 0.00 24.75 7.58
CA ASN A 418 -0.41 24.10 8.81
C ASN A 418 0.02 22.63 8.77
N THR A 419 1.14 22.33 9.41
CA THR A 419 1.72 20.98 9.48
C THR A 419 2.03 20.64 10.92
N LEU A 420 2.04 19.36 11.25
CA LEU A 420 2.62 18.91 12.51
C LEU A 420 4.14 18.77 12.35
N THR A 421 4.88 19.15 13.39
CA THR A 421 6.26 18.70 13.51
C THR A 421 6.31 17.19 13.67
N ALA A 422 7.48 16.60 13.44
CA ALA A 422 7.70 15.17 13.67
C ALA A 422 7.28 14.73 15.09
N ASP A 423 7.68 15.48 16.12
CA ASP A 423 7.34 15.14 17.50
C ASP A 423 5.86 15.31 17.82
N GLU A 424 5.22 16.36 17.30
CA GLU A 424 3.78 16.55 17.45
C GLU A 424 2.98 15.42 16.79
N ALA A 425 3.41 14.93 15.64
CA ALA A 425 2.78 13.78 14.98
C ALA A 425 2.84 12.54 15.88
N LEU A 426 4.00 12.21 16.46
CA LEU A 426 4.11 11.09 17.41
C LEU A 426 3.26 11.31 18.66
N ILE A 427 3.26 12.50 19.25
CA ILE A 427 2.43 12.84 20.41
C ILE A 427 0.93 12.67 20.08
N ALA A 428 0.50 13.05 18.88
CA ALA A 428 -0.88 12.85 18.45
C ALA A 428 -1.24 11.36 18.35
N LEU A 429 -0.37 10.52 17.75
CA LEU A 429 -0.57 9.07 17.68
C LEU A 429 -0.63 8.45 19.08
N GLU A 430 0.27 8.87 19.97
CA GLU A 430 0.31 8.47 21.37
C GLU A 430 -0.96 8.82 22.14
N ASN A 431 -1.67 9.87 21.72
CA ASN A 431 -2.95 10.27 22.30
C ASN A 431 -4.16 9.71 21.53
N GLY A 432 -3.93 8.74 20.64
CA GLY A 432 -4.97 7.94 20.01
C GLY A 432 -5.42 8.45 18.64
N LEU A 433 -4.65 9.34 18.00
CA LEU A 433 -4.85 9.66 16.59
C LEU A 433 -4.42 8.44 15.76
N ASN A 434 -5.21 8.05 14.77
CA ASN A 434 -4.86 6.91 13.92
C ASN A 434 -3.88 7.31 12.82
N ALA A 435 -4.07 8.51 12.27
CA ALA A 435 -3.38 8.95 11.07
C ALA A 435 -3.20 10.47 11.02
N VAL A 436 -2.04 10.90 10.50
CA VAL A 436 -1.82 12.26 10.02
C VAL A 436 -1.79 12.19 8.49
N GLY A 437 -2.76 12.80 7.82
CA GLY A 437 -2.79 13.01 6.37
C GLY A 437 -1.76 14.07 5.99
N MET A 438 -0.58 13.62 5.58
CA MET A 438 0.56 14.48 5.32
C MET A 438 0.53 15.10 3.93
N ASP A 439 1.04 16.32 3.82
CA ASP A 439 1.37 17.00 2.57
C ASP A 439 2.88 16.93 2.29
N MET A 440 3.24 17.06 1.01
CA MET A 440 4.62 17.19 0.50
C MET A 440 5.52 16.03 0.90
N LEU A 441 5.05 14.80 0.65
CA LEU A 441 5.82 13.58 0.93
C LEU A 441 7.08 13.48 0.06
N GLU A 442 8.23 13.30 0.72
CA GLU A 442 9.53 13.09 0.10
C GLU A 442 10.26 11.90 0.73
N GLU A 443 11.15 11.24 -0.04
CA GLU A 443 11.96 10.11 0.44
C GLU A 443 12.75 10.43 1.70
N GLN A 444 13.31 11.65 1.78
CA GLN A 444 14.02 12.09 2.98
C GLN A 444 13.12 12.10 4.23
N ASN A 445 11.79 12.14 4.10
CA ASN A 445 10.90 12.11 5.24
C ASN A 445 10.81 10.73 5.89
N LEU A 446 11.06 9.66 5.12
CA LEU A 446 11.19 8.29 5.61
C LEU A 446 12.64 8.01 6.04
N ASP A 447 13.60 8.35 5.17
CA ASP A 447 15.01 7.98 5.33
C ASP A 447 15.75 8.85 6.39
N GLY A 448 15.27 10.06 6.64
CA GLY A 448 15.87 11.00 7.59
C GLY A 448 15.38 10.78 9.03
N ALA A 449 16.31 10.51 9.95
CA ALA A 449 15.99 10.42 11.38
C ALA A 449 15.33 11.73 11.88
N GLY A 450 14.22 11.59 12.62
CA GLY A 450 13.49 12.73 13.18
C GLY A 450 12.61 13.49 12.20
N GLN A 451 12.41 12.97 10.97
CA GLN A 451 11.48 13.54 10.00
C GLN A 451 10.04 13.08 10.22
N ARG A 452 9.05 13.79 9.63
CA ARG A 452 7.62 13.59 9.91
C ARG A 452 7.13 12.16 9.70
N LEU A 453 7.49 11.51 8.60
CA LEU A 453 7.06 10.15 8.29
C LEU A 453 7.82 9.14 9.16
N ASN A 454 9.15 9.28 9.22
CA ASN A 454 10.00 8.49 10.11
C ASN A 454 9.49 8.51 11.56
N ARG A 455 9.06 9.66 12.08
CA ARG A 455 8.64 9.80 13.48
C ARG A 455 7.32 9.11 13.80
N GLN A 456 6.45 8.94 12.81
CA GLN A 456 5.19 8.19 12.92
C GLN A 456 5.38 6.66 12.93
N LEU A 457 6.56 6.16 12.55
CA LEU A 457 6.96 4.76 12.77
C LEU A 457 7.22 4.53 14.27
N TRP A 458 6.16 4.50 15.07
CA TRP A 458 6.23 4.51 16.54
C TRP A 458 6.87 3.24 17.13
N ALA A 459 6.79 2.12 16.40
CA ALA A 459 7.20 0.81 16.86
C ALA A 459 8.72 0.69 16.96
N ILE A 460 9.42 0.62 15.82
CA ILE A 460 10.87 0.37 15.74
C ILE A 460 11.58 1.50 14.98
N ASP A 461 12.83 1.75 15.35
CA ASP A 461 13.68 2.71 14.66
C ASP A 461 14.21 2.09 13.35
N PRO A 462 14.14 2.77 12.19
CA PRO A 462 14.81 2.30 10.97
C PRO A 462 16.30 1.97 11.14
N GLN A 463 16.98 2.59 12.10
CA GLN A 463 18.38 2.27 12.43
C GLN A 463 18.56 1.00 13.28
N ASP A 464 17.51 0.46 13.90
CA ASP A 464 17.52 -0.76 14.72
C ASP A 464 16.87 -1.95 13.98
N THR A 465 17.30 -2.20 12.75
CA THR A 465 16.70 -3.20 11.85
C THR A 465 17.65 -4.34 11.44
N GLN A 466 18.81 -4.43 12.10
CA GLN A 466 19.79 -5.46 11.79
C GLN A 466 19.22 -6.86 12.07
N GLN A 467 19.34 -7.74 11.07
CA GLN A 467 18.84 -9.13 11.11
C GLN A 467 17.35 -9.21 11.52
N ALA A 468 16.53 -8.26 11.08
CA ALA A 468 15.14 -8.13 11.50
C ALA A 468 14.31 -9.40 11.28
N TYR A 469 14.61 -10.21 10.26
CA TYR A 469 13.85 -11.41 9.92
C TYR A 469 14.52 -12.72 10.33
N ALA A 470 15.56 -12.67 11.17
CA ALA A 470 16.22 -13.90 11.61
C ALA A 470 15.28 -14.76 12.47
N GLU A 471 15.30 -16.07 12.29
CA GLU A 471 14.50 -16.99 13.11
C GLU A 471 14.91 -16.86 14.58
N GLY A 472 13.91 -16.78 15.48
CA GLY A 472 14.14 -16.51 16.91
C GLY A 472 14.30 -15.04 17.28
N ARG A 473 14.25 -14.10 16.32
CA ARG A 473 14.17 -12.66 16.60
C ARG A 473 12.82 -12.35 17.26
N SER A 474 12.84 -11.41 18.20
CA SER A 474 11.64 -10.92 18.90
C SER A 474 11.69 -9.41 19.06
N ALA A 475 10.56 -8.80 19.43
CA ALA A 475 10.52 -7.42 19.89
C ALA A 475 10.51 -7.39 21.42
N ARG A 476 11.22 -6.42 21.99
CA ARG A 476 11.10 -6.03 23.40
C ARG A 476 10.58 -4.62 23.49
N MET A 477 9.80 -4.34 24.52
CA MET A 477 9.35 -3.00 24.83
C MET A 477 10.40 -2.26 25.66
N THR A 478 10.69 -1.02 25.31
CA THR A 478 11.68 -0.16 26.00
C THR A 478 11.00 0.90 26.86
N PHE A 479 11.58 1.17 28.03
CA PHE A 479 11.07 2.22 28.93
C PHE A 479 11.34 3.64 28.39
N PHE A 480 12.48 3.85 27.74
CA PHE A 480 12.89 5.16 27.24
C PHE A 480 13.06 5.16 25.72
N GLY A 481 13.09 6.37 25.17
CA GLY A 481 13.33 6.60 23.75
C GLY A 481 12.05 6.93 23.00
N THR A 482 12.25 7.21 21.73
CA THR A 482 11.22 7.76 20.84
C THR A 482 10.57 6.69 19.96
N ARG A 483 10.95 5.44 20.23
CA ARG A 483 10.36 4.21 19.73
C ARG A 483 9.98 3.39 20.94
N TYR A 484 8.94 2.60 20.79
CA TYR A 484 8.42 1.79 21.87
C TYR A 484 9.03 0.39 21.90
N LEU A 485 9.39 -0.13 20.73
CA LEU A 485 9.96 -1.45 20.56
C LEU A 485 11.40 -1.36 20.07
N ALA A 486 12.17 -2.39 20.42
CA ALA A 486 13.51 -2.63 19.90
C ALA A 486 13.65 -4.09 19.53
N LEU A 487 14.47 -4.38 18.53
CA LEU A 487 14.73 -5.75 18.14
C LEU A 487 15.59 -6.47 19.18
N SER A 488 15.21 -7.70 19.51
CA SER A 488 15.84 -8.47 20.57
C SER A 488 15.97 -9.95 20.22
N TRP A 489 16.61 -10.67 21.13
CA TRP A 489 16.68 -12.12 21.17
C TRP A 489 16.04 -12.58 22.47
N ASP A 490 15.68 -13.86 22.53
CA ASP A 490 15.07 -14.43 23.73
C ASP A 490 16.07 -14.41 24.91
N GLU A 491 15.73 -13.64 25.94
CA GLU A 491 16.53 -13.40 27.14
C GLU A 491 15.60 -13.34 28.34
N ALA A 492 16.09 -13.59 29.56
CA ALA A 492 15.22 -13.53 30.74
C ALA A 492 14.73 -12.10 31.01
N ARG A 493 13.42 -11.83 30.80
CA ARG A 493 12.79 -10.52 31.03
C ARG A 493 11.38 -10.67 31.63
N PRO A 494 10.85 -9.62 32.29
CA PRO A 494 9.42 -9.57 32.62
C PRO A 494 8.54 -9.55 31.38
N TYR A 495 7.24 -9.81 31.54
CA TYR A 495 6.27 -9.93 30.45
C TYR A 495 5.22 -8.83 30.51
N ALA A 496 4.83 -8.31 29.34
CA ALA A 496 3.68 -7.43 29.17
C ALA A 496 2.38 -8.24 29.19
N CYS A 497 1.53 -8.00 30.19
CA CYS A 497 0.25 -8.67 30.33
C CYS A 497 -0.90 -7.67 30.11
N ARG A 498 -1.90 -8.03 29.30
CA ARG A 498 -3.10 -7.19 29.03
C ARG A 498 -4.38 -7.94 29.33
N ASN A 499 -5.37 -7.26 29.90
CA ASN A 499 -6.71 -7.81 30.12
C ASN A 499 -7.70 -7.38 29.02
N HIS A 500 -8.94 -7.90 29.07
CA HIS A 500 -10.00 -7.55 28.13
C HIS A 500 -10.52 -6.10 28.26
N ALA A 501 -10.23 -5.41 29.36
CA ALA A 501 -10.55 -4.00 29.55
C ALA A 501 -9.49 -3.06 28.94
N GLY A 502 -8.36 -3.62 28.48
CA GLY A 502 -7.24 -2.89 27.92
C GLY A 502 -6.26 -2.34 28.95
N ASP A 503 -6.32 -2.82 30.20
CA ASP A 503 -5.35 -2.49 31.24
C ASP A 503 -4.08 -3.32 31.07
N TRP A 504 -2.93 -2.69 31.35
CA TRP A 504 -1.62 -3.33 31.29
C TRP A 504 -1.06 -3.62 32.68
N GLN A 505 -0.37 -4.75 32.81
CA GLN A 505 0.46 -5.13 33.95
C GLN A 505 1.81 -5.66 33.45
N VAL A 506 2.82 -5.61 34.32
CA VAL A 506 4.16 -6.16 34.04
C VAL A 506 4.52 -7.13 35.16
N THR A 507 4.86 -8.36 34.80
CA THR A 507 5.19 -9.41 35.78
C THR A 507 6.41 -9.05 36.63
N GLN A 508 6.48 -9.62 37.82
CA GLN A 508 7.73 -9.67 38.59
C GLN A 508 8.59 -10.87 38.17
N THR A 509 7.97 -11.97 37.78
CA THR A 509 8.64 -13.13 37.20
C THR A 509 9.29 -12.75 35.88
N THR A 510 10.52 -13.22 35.71
CA THR A 510 11.27 -13.08 34.46
C THR A 510 11.54 -14.46 33.87
N GLY A 511 11.68 -14.52 32.54
CA GLY A 511 12.04 -15.75 31.84
C GLY A 511 12.10 -15.55 30.34
N THR A 512 12.14 -16.66 29.62
CA THR A 512 12.10 -16.73 28.15
C THR A 512 10.69 -16.52 27.62
N LEU A 513 10.57 -16.14 26.33
CA LEU A 513 9.30 -15.75 25.70
C LEU A 513 8.21 -16.83 25.76
N ASP A 514 8.59 -18.10 25.70
CA ASP A 514 7.68 -19.25 25.75
C ASP A 514 6.93 -19.39 27.09
N LEU A 515 7.47 -18.83 28.18
CA LEU A 515 6.85 -18.85 29.50
C LEU A 515 5.88 -17.68 29.73
N GLY A 516 5.80 -16.72 28.80
CA GLY A 516 5.05 -15.48 28.99
C GLY A 516 3.56 -15.67 29.28
N MET A 517 2.90 -16.59 28.56
CA MET A 517 1.49 -16.92 28.82
C MET A 517 1.27 -17.40 30.26
N GLN A 518 2.09 -18.36 30.70
CA GLN A 518 1.97 -18.93 32.04
C GLN A 518 2.27 -17.89 33.11
N ALA A 519 3.28 -17.04 32.90
CA ALA A 519 3.64 -15.99 33.84
C ALA A 519 2.50 -14.96 34.01
N CYS A 520 1.92 -14.50 32.91
CA CYS A 520 0.79 -13.56 32.95
C CYS A 520 -0.44 -14.15 33.64
N ASP A 521 -0.84 -15.38 33.30
CA ASP A 521 -2.00 -16.04 33.93
C ASP A 521 -1.78 -16.29 35.42
N SER A 522 -0.56 -16.66 35.82
CA SER A 522 -0.22 -16.98 37.21
C SER A 522 -0.17 -15.74 38.12
N GLU A 523 0.42 -14.63 37.65
CA GLU A 523 0.54 -13.41 38.45
C GLU A 523 -0.70 -12.52 38.37
N TYR A 524 -1.35 -12.51 37.21
CA TYR A 524 -2.48 -11.63 36.91
C TYR A 524 -3.64 -12.43 36.26
N PRO A 525 -4.42 -13.18 37.05
CA PRO A 525 -5.55 -13.95 36.52
C PRO A 525 -6.48 -13.09 35.65
N GLY A 526 -6.76 -13.56 34.43
CA GLY A 526 -7.56 -12.82 33.43
C GLY A 526 -6.78 -11.86 32.53
N TYR A 527 -5.45 -11.80 32.66
CA TYR A 527 -4.55 -11.15 31.73
C TYR A 527 -3.85 -12.21 30.85
N VAL A 528 -3.48 -11.82 29.64
CA VAL A 528 -2.74 -12.66 28.69
C VAL A 528 -1.44 -11.98 28.27
N PHE A 529 -0.46 -12.76 27.82
CA PHE A 529 0.79 -12.23 27.28
C PHE A 529 0.54 -11.54 25.93
N ASP A 530 0.79 -10.23 25.86
CA ASP A 530 0.29 -9.39 24.77
C ASP A 530 1.38 -8.45 24.23
N THR A 531 1.06 -7.72 23.16
CA THR A 531 1.89 -6.69 22.54
C THR A 531 1.03 -5.45 22.22
N PRO A 532 1.55 -4.22 22.41
CA PRO A 532 0.84 -3.03 21.97
C PRO A 532 0.70 -3.04 20.45
N LEU A 533 -0.48 -2.74 19.92
CA LEU A 533 -0.74 -2.66 18.47
C LEU A 533 -0.84 -1.23 17.93
N SER A 534 -0.74 -0.23 18.80
CA SER A 534 -0.75 1.18 18.44
C SER A 534 0.17 1.98 19.36
N ALA A 535 0.56 3.18 18.93
CA ALA A 535 1.32 4.12 19.77
C ALA A 535 0.58 4.45 21.08
N TYR A 536 -0.76 4.52 21.02
CA TYR A 536 -1.63 4.73 22.19
C TYR A 536 -1.51 3.58 23.21
N GLU A 537 -1.57 2.32 22.76
CA GLU A 537 -1.38 1.17 23.64
C GLU A 537 0.05 1.11 24.19
N ALA A 538 1.04 1.41 23.34
CA ALA A 538 2.44 1.40 23.72
C ALA A 538 2.74 2.44 24.81
N LYS A 539 2.18 3.64 24.69
CA LYS A 539 2.27 4.67 25.74
C LYS A 539 1.68 4.21 27.07
N LYS A 540 0.51 3.55 27.05
CA LYS A 540 -0.10 3.00 28.27
C LYS A 540 0.74 1.90 28.90
N LEU A 541 1.29 0.99 28.11
CA LEU A 541 2.19 -0.06 28.61
C LEU A 541 3.44 0.56 29.26
N ARG A 542 4.07 1.54 28.60
CA ARG A 542 5.23 2.25 29.14
C ARG A 542 4.96 2.93 30.49
N GLN A 543 3.74 3.41 30.73
CA GLN A 543 3.35 4.06 31.99
C GLN A 543 3.30 3.11 33.19
N VAL A 544 3.10 1.81 32.97
CA VAL A 544 3.07 0.80 34.05
C VAL A 544 4.41 0.06 34.21
N MET A 545 5.38 0.32 33.34
CA MET A 545 6.72 -0.26 33.41
C MET A 545 7.54 0.35 34.54
N THR A 546 8.46 -0.43 35.10
CA THR A 546 9.47 0.07 36.03
C THR A 546 10.51 0.90 35.27
N SER A 547 10.92 2.04 35.83
CA SER A 547 11.92 2.90 35.21
C SER A 547 13.21 2.17 34.87
N GLY A 548 13.65 2.29 33.61
CA GLY A 548 14.85 1.65 33.08
C GLY A 548 14.72 0.14 32.82
N SER A 549 13.52 -0.44 32.94
CA SER A 549 13.28 -1.83 32.58
C SER A 549 12.98 -2.02 31.09
N ASP A 550 13.24 -3.22 30.61
CA ASP A 550 12.82 -3.70 29.30
C ASP A 550 12.01 -4.97 29.53
N ILE A 551 10.97 -5.18 28.74
CA ILE A 551 10.05 -6.31 28.92
C ILE A 551 9.80 -7.02 27.60
N HIS A 552 9.46 -8.30 27.71
CA HIS A 552 8.94 -9.08 26.60
C HIS A 552 7.54 -8.62 26.22
N VAL A 553 7.30 -8.58 24.91
CA VAL A 553 5.98 -8.44 24.30
C VAL A 553 5.73 -9.62 23.38
N ASN A 554 4.47 -9.99 23.17
CA ASN A 554 4.08 -11.12 22.34
C ASN A 554 4.18 -10.76 20.83
N PHE A 555 5.40 -10.47 20.37
CA PHE A 555 5.70 -10.09 18.99
C PHE A 555 7.08 -10.61 18.58
N GLY A 556 7.13 -11.43 17.53
CA GLY A 556 8.39 -12.02 17.08
C GLY A 556 8.33 -12.63 15.69
N VAL A 557 9.48 -13.07 15.20
CA VAL A 557 9.63 -13.65 13.87
C VAL A 557 9.31 -15.13 13.91
N GLU A 558 8.46 -15.58 12.98
CA GLU A 558 8.23 -17.00 12.68
C GLU A 558 8.17 -17.16 11.17
N GLN A 559 8.93 -18.13 10.64
CA GLN A 559 8.99 -18.41 9.19
C GLN A 559 9.42 -17.17 8.38
N GLY A 560 10.35 -16.38 8.94
CA GLY A 560 10.88 -15.17 8.32
C GLY A 560 9.92 -13.98 8.32
N ARG A 561 8.82 -14.01 9.08
CA ARG A 561 7.83 -12.94 9.14
C ARG A 561 7.53 -12.52 10.56
N TRP A 562 7.31 -11.22 10.76
CA TRP A 562 6.86 -10.68 12.04
C TRP A 562 5.41 -11.07 12.33
N GLN A 563 5.16 -11.56 13.54
CA GLN A 563 3.84 -12.01 13.97
C GLN A 563 3.53 -11.51 15.37
N ALA A 564 2.51 -10.66 15.49
CA ALA A 564 1.92 -10.31 16.77
C ALA A 564 1.00 -11.45 17.25
N GLY A 565 1.20 -11.91 18.49
CA GLY A 565 0.52 -13.10 19.03
C GLY A 565 1.23 -14.43 18.76
N LYS A 566 2.53 -14.41 18.44
CA LYS A 566 3.32 -15.64 18.17
C LYS A 566 3.22 -16.68 19.29
N TRP A 567 3.24 -16.24 20.55
CA TRP A 567 3.24 -17.13 21.72
C TRP A 567 1.85 -17.28 22.35
N GLY A 568 0.76 -17.01 21.63
CA GLY A 568 -0.60 -17.18 22.10
C GLY A 568 -1.54 -16.05 21.67
N GLU A 569 -2.84 -16.28 21.86
CA GLU A 569 -3.88 -15.32 21.51
C GLU A 569 -3.70 -13.99 22.26
N LEU A 570 -3.83 -12.89 21.51
CA LEU A 570 -3.84 -11.55 22.08
C LEU A 570 -5.19 -11.28 22.75
N SER A 571 -5.23 -10.35 23.71
CA SER A 571 -6.49 -9.90 24.31
C SER A 571 -7.38 -9.19 23.28
N ALA A 572 -8.70 -9.19 23.53
CA ALA A 572 -9.67 -8.50 22.70
C ALA A 572 -9.47 -6.97 22.68
N ARG A 573 -9.90 -6.31 21.60
CA ARG A 573 -9.73 -4.88 21.34
C ARG A 573 -11.02 -4.20 20.87
#